data_AF-A0A2T6DLV8-F1
#
_entry.id   AF-A0A2T6DLV8-F1
#
_cell.length_a   1.000
_cell.length_b   1.000
_cell.length_c   1.000
_cell.angle_alpha   90.00
_cell.angle_beta   90.00
_cell.angle_gamma   90.00
#
_symmetry.space_group_name_H-M   'P 1'
#
loop_
_entity.id
_entity.type
_entity.pdbx_description
1 polymer ?
#
loop_
_entity_poly.entity_id
_entity_poly.type
_entity_poly.pdbx_seq_one_letter_code
_entity_poly.pdbx_strand_id
1 'polypeptide(L)'
;MNTLVADTFVPFRASLARTLTAVASAAALLAIAALAATPSTATAADPAAELSGFSSFRDFKLDSVAGGTVLTRPSPLMAFTRGISVQSAFVIQAPVKDVARGLTTWSGVRHGDLKVFVHENVTKAGGFNKLSTVNNGSYRNFLKATGQGIDGVHVSKAEAEELKKDPAGAWPKVLSERASSFGSATYDTPNGPVTARGDARSIIGANAFLAKQFPSLVSLVSGGKASPSYWEFFDVQGTGAVNIGTTKTATGADGTMQVLDWQYYASGGFYTNLVFYQLWPVQIGGKEATLVWRGDFLSVPESPESKGMGRLGATAIMQQEVKKVAGYLQQDLKK
;
A
#
# COMPACT_ATOMS: atom_id res chain seq x y z
N MET A 1 -1.51 10.69 -27.24
CA MET A 1 -2.18 11.10 -25.98
C MET A 1 -2.66 9.91 -25.13
N ASN A 2 -2.95 8.72 -25.70
CA ASN A 2 -3.40 7.53 -24.93
C ASN A 2 -2.29 6.59 -24.44
N THR A 3 -1.05 6.69 -24.92
CA THR A 3 0.04 5.75 -24.58
C THR A 3 0.76 6.11 -23.29
N LEU A 4 0.94 7.40 -22.98
CA LEU A 4 1.64 7.86 -21.78
C LEU A 4 0.82 7.65 -20.49
N VAL A 5 -0.49 7.98 -20.52
CA VAL A 5 -1.42 7.83 -19.37
C VAL A 5 -1.47 6.41 -18.79
N ALA A 6 -1.11 5.41 -19.58
CA ALA A 6 -1.03 4.03 -19.13
C ALA A 6 0.28 3.74 -18.38
N ASP A 7 1.40 4.36 -18.74
CA ASP A 7 2.75 3.98 -18.27
C ASP A 7 2.95 4.27 -16.78
N THR A 8 2.30 5.30 -16.24
CA THR A 8 2.43 5.67 -14.83
C THR A 8 1.41 4.98 -13.90
N PHE A 9 0.32 4.41 -14.44
CA PHE A 9 -0.81 3.90 -13.63
C PHE A 9 -1.01 2.39 -13.59
N VAL A 10 -0.40 1.65 -14.51
CA VAL A 10 -0.34 0.18 -14.41
C VAL A 10 0.50 -0.34 -13.22
N PRO A 11 1.53 0.36 -12.67
CA PRO A 11 2.25 -0.11 -11.47
C PRO A 11 1.40 -0.15 -10.20
N PHE A 12 0.23 0.49 -10.21
CA PHE A 12 -0.67 0.54 -9.06
C PHE A 12 -1.52 -0.74 -8.89
N ARG A 13 -1.65 -1.56 -9.94
CA ARG A 13 -2.52 -2.76 -9.94
C ARG A 13 -2.07 -3.86 -8.98
N ALA A 14 -0.80 -3.88 -8.59
CA ALA A 14 -0.17 -5.12 -8.17
C ALA A 14 0.35 -5.18 -6.73
N SER A 15 0.20 -4.12 -5.94
CA SER A 15 1.11 -3.93 -4.81
C SER A 15 0.64 -4.43 -3.44
N LEU A 16 -0.52 -5.08 -3.31
CA LEU A 16 -1.22 -4.97 -2.04
C LEU A 16 -1.06 -6.12 -1.04
N ALA A 17 -0.11 -7.11 -1.17
CA ALA A 17 -0.58 -8.44 -0.77
C ALA A 17 0.23 -9.75 -0.31
N ARG A 18 0.05 -10.35 0.91
CA ARG A 18 0.58 -11.65 1.52
C ARG A 18 -0.34 -12.78 2.17
N THR A 19 0.20 -13.99 2.46
CA THR A 19 -0.16 -14.90 3.61
C THR A 19 1.01 -15.84 4.05
N LEU A 20 0.82 -16.67 5.09
CA LEU A 20 1.73 -17.21 6.16
C LEU A 20 2.33 -18.65 6.02
N THR A 21 3.30 -18.99 6.92
CA THR A 21 3.45 -20.33 7.57
C THR A 21 3.87 -20.22 9.05
N ALA A 22 3.37 -21.13 9.90
CA ALA A 22 3.37 -21.12 11.36
C ALA A 22 4.49 -21.96 12.04
N VAL A 23 4.73 -21.70 13.33
CA VAL A 23 5.27 -22.67 14.30
C VAL A 23 4.39 -22.66 15.54
N ALA A 24 3.90 -23.83 15.95
CA ALA A 24 3.17 -24.06 17.18
C ALA A 24 3.98 -25.00 18.10
N SER A 25 3.95 -24.74 19.41
CA SER A 25 4.05 -25.74 20.48
C SER A 25 3.45 -25.18 21.78
N ALA A 26 2.71 -26.06 22.47
CA ALA A 26 1.88 -25.89 23.68
C ALA A 26 2.72 -25.60 24.96
N ALA A 27 2.21 -25.32 26.17
CA ALA A 27 0.95 -25.67 26.82
C ALA A 27 0.62 -24.74 28.03
N ALA A 28 -0.57 -24.97 28.57
CA ALA A 28 -1.39 -24.27 29.56
C ALA A 28 -0.83 -24.04 30.98
N LEU A 29 -1.40 -23.04 31.69
CA LEU A 29 -2.10 -23.27 32.96
C LEU A 29 -3.05 -22.12 33.34
N LEU A 30 -4.19 -22.53 33.90
CA LEU A 30 -5.34 -21.75 34.34
C LEU A 30 -5.01 -20.69 35.39
N ALA A 31 -5.76 -19.58 35.38
CA ALA A 31 -6.24 -18.96 36.62
C ALA A 31 -7.57 -18.24 36.39
N ILE A 32 -8.52 -18.63 37.25
CA ILE A 32 -9.88 -18.13 37.40
C ILE A 32 -9.84 -16.73 38.04
N ALA A 33 -10.55 -15.77 37.46
CA ALA A 33 -11.09 -14.62 38.20
C ALA A 33 -12.25 -13.99 37.41
N ALA A 34 -13.45 -14.50 37.69
CA ALA A 34 -14.68 -13.79 37.39
C ALA A 34 -14.84 -12.66 38.42
N LEU A 35 -14.78 -11.40 37.99
CA LEU A 35 -15.33 -10.29 38.75
C LEU A 35 -15.79 -9.19 37.81
N ALA A 36 -17.12 -9.06 37.72
CA ALA A 36 -17.92 -7.92 37.30
C ALA A 36 -17.20 -6.80 36.51
N ALA A 37 -17.19 -6.92 35.18
CA ALA A 37 -17.10 -5.76 34.31
C ALA A 37 -18.51 -5.51 33.76
N THR A 38 -19.25 -4.60 34.39
CA THR A 38 -20.35 -3.93 33.69
C THR A 38 -19.74 -3.29 32.44
N PRO A 39 -20.26 -3.55 31.23
CA PRO A 39 -19.76 -2.86 30.05
C PRO A 39 -20.06 -1.38 30.25
N SER A 40 -19.03 -0.59 30.52
CA SER A 40 -19.10 0.84 30.24
C SER A 40 -19.42 0.94 28.76
N THR A 41 -20.67 1.26 28.45
CA THR A 41 -21.04 1.82 27.16
C THR A 41 -20.40 3.20 27.09
N ALA A 42 -19.07 3.24 26.91
CA ALA A 42 -18.47 4.33 26.19
C ALA A 42 -19.26 4.38 24.88
N THR A 43 -20.00 5.46 24.66
CA THR A 43 -20.67 5.72 23.40
C THR A 43 -19.57 5.73 22.34
N ALA A 44 -19.39 4.59 21.68
CA ALA A 44 -18.44 4.45 20.60
C ALA A 44 -18.74 5.56 19.58
N ALA A 45 -17.71 6.30 19.19
CA ALA A 45 -17.86 7.35 18.18
C ALA A 45 -18.58 6.79 16.95
N ASP A 46 -19.59 7.50 16.43
CA ASP A 46 -20.32 7.08 15.24
C ASP A 46 -19.33 6.97 14.06
N PRO A 47 -19.06 5.75 13.54
CA PRO A 47 -18.09 5.54 12.48
C PRO A 47 -18.39 6.33 11.21
N ALA A 48 -19.68 6.54 10.90
CA ALA A 48 -20.08 7.28 9.71
C ALA A 48 -19.82 8.79 9.86
N ALA A 49 -20.10 9.34 11.04
CA ALA A 49 -19.82 10.74 11.37
C ALA A 49 -18.30 11.01 11.39
N GLU A 50 -17.51 10.12 12.00
CA GLU A 50 -16.05 10.25 12.03
C GLU A 50 -15.47 10.22 10.61
N LEU A 51 -15.85 9.22 9.80
CA LEU A 51 -15.41 9.10 8.41
C LEU A 51 -15.76 10.37 7.62
N SER A 52 -16.96 10.92 7.80
CA SER A 52 -17.39 12.15 7.13
C SER A 52 -16.58 13.38 7.55
N GLY A 53 -16.12 13.40 8.80
CA GLY A 53 -15.37 14.52 9.39
C GLY A 53 -14.00 14.76 8.74
N PHE A 54 -13.26 13.71 8.41
CA PHE A 54 -11.90 13.85 7.87
C PHE A 54 -11.73 13.44 6.40
N SER A 55 -12.62 12.61 5.85
CA SER A 55 -12.46 12.06 4.50
C SER A 55 -13.09 12.93 3.41
N SER A 56 -12.94 12.51 2.15
CA SER A 56 -13.65 13.09 1.01
C SER A 56 -15.15 12.73 0.97
N PHE A 57 -15.64 11.89 1.88
CA PHE A 57 -17.03 11.43 1.93
C PHE A 57 -17.85 12.24 2.93
N ARG A 58 -18.14 13.51 2.64
CA ARG A 58 -18.74 14.49 3.58
C ARG A 58 -20.12 14.15 4.15
N ASP A 59 -20.86 13.24 3.50
CA ASP A 59 -22.19 12.79 3.90
C ASP A 59 -22.29 11.26 3.86
N PHE A 60 -21.29 10.59 4.41
CA PHE A 60 -21.21 9.14 4.33
C PHE A 60 -22.37 8.48 5.10
N LYS A 61 -23.00 7.49 4.47
CA LYS A 61 -24.03 6.64 5.08
C LYS A 61 -23.58 5.20 5.02
N LEU A 62 -23.61 4.50 6.15
CA LEU A 62 -23.18 3.10 6.22
C LEU A 62 -23.95 2.20 5.24
N ASP A 63 -25.25 2.45 5.06
CA ASP A 63 -26.11 1.70 4.13
C ASP A 63 -25.63 1.74 2.67
N SER A 64 -24.90 2.80 2.29
CA SER A 64 -24.37 2.93 0.92
C SER A 64 -23.30 1.91 0.57
N VAL A 65 -22.69 1.27 1.57
CA VAL A 65 -21.65 0.24 1.41
C VAL A 65 -22.03 -1.10 2.03
N ALA A 66 -23.11 -1.15 2.83
CA ALA A 66 -23.58 -2.35 3.52
C ALA A 66 -23.83 -3.54 2.57
N GLY A 67 -24.30 -3.26 1.35
CA GLY A 67 -24.52 -4.27 0.30
C GLY A 67 -23.25 -4.77 -0.41
N GLY A 68 -22.06 -4.49 0.12
CA GLY A 68 -20.78 -4.85 -0.50
C GLY A 68 -20.30 -3.85 -1.56
N THR A 69 -20.97 -2.70 -1.70
CA THR A 69 -20.53 -1.65 -2.62
C THR A 69 -19.22 -1.03 -2.14
N VAL A 70 -18.28 -0.84 -3.07
CA VAL A 70 -17.08 -0.03 -2.84
C VAL A 70 -17.29 1.36 -3.42
N LEU A 71 -17.26 2.37 -2.56
CA LEU A 71 -17.25 3.77 -2.97
C LEU A 71 -15.81 4.24 -3.16
N THR A 72 -15.57 5.04 -4.20
CA THR A 72 -14.27 5.70 -4.41
C THR A 72 -14.46 7.18 -4.71
N ARG A 73 -13.52 8.01 -4.27
CA ARG A 73 -13.50 9.46 -4.52
C ARG A 73 -12.06 9.93 -4.75
N PRO A 74 -11.84 10.92 -5.62
CA PRO A 74 -10.56 11.62 -5.66
C PRO A 74 -10.36 12.35 -4.32
N SER A 75 -9.14 12.33 -3.80
CA SER A 75 -8.76 13.24 -2.72
C SER A 75 -8.53 14.66 -3.27
N PRO A 76 -8.55 15.69 -2.42
CA PRO A 76 -8.06 17.01 -2.80
C PRO A 76 -6.66 16.91 -3.42
N LEU A 77 -6.41 17.71 -4.46
CA LEU A 77 -5.10 17.75 -5.10
C LEU A 77 -4.05 18.17 -4.08
N MET A 78 -2.99 17.35 -3.94
CA MET A 78 -1.83 17.69 -3.14
C MET A 78 -1.13 18.93 -3.69
N ALA A 79 -0.56 19.72 -2.78
CA ALA A 79 0.17 20.94 -3.09
C ALA A 79 1.42 20.73 -3.95
N PHE A 80 1.98 19.51 -3.97
CA PHE A 80 3.09 19.16 -4.86
C PHE A 80 2.58 18.40 -6.09
N THR A 81 3.18 18.69 -7.25
CA THR A 81 2.74 18.24 -8.57
C THR A 81 2.76 16.72 -8.73
N ARG A 82 3.71 16.03 -8.10
CA ARG A 82 3.85 14.57 -8.17
C ARG A 82 2.84 13.78 -7.34
N GLY A 83 2.02 14.45 -6.54
CA GLY A 83 1.12 13.79 -5.59
C GLY A 83 -0.20 13.36 -6.22
N ILE A 84 -0.60 12.10 -6.06
CA ILE A 84 -1.90 11.59 -6.55
C ILE A 84 -2.55 10.80 -5.43
N SER A 85 -3.85 10.99 -5.22
CA SER A 85 -4.53 10.31 -4.12
C SER A 85 -6.00 10.02 -4.40
N VAL A 86 -6.42 8.87 -3.88
CA VAL A 86 -7.79 8.35 -3.96
C VAL A 86 -8.18 7.86 -2.58
N GLN A 87 -9.45 8.02 -2.24
CA GLN A 87 -10.03 7.42 -1.05
C GLN A 87 -11.09 6.41 -1.47
N SER A 88 -11.23 5.36 -0.67
CA SER A 88 -12.31 4.40 -0.79
C SER A 88 -12.94 4.11 0.56
N ALA A 89 -14.22 3.76 0.52
CA ALA A 89 -14.99 3.34 1.68
C ALA A 89 -15.81 2.10 1.30
N PHE A 90 -15.74 1.06 2.14
CA PHE A 90 -16.41 -0.22 1.92
C PHE A 90 -16.55 -1.00 3.22
N VAL A 91 -17.34 -2.07 3.22
CA VAL A 91 -17.51 -2.96 4.38
C VAL A 91 -16.95 -4.35 4.09
N ILE A 92 -16.25 -4.93 5.06
CA ILE A 92 -15.88 -6.34 5.08
C ILE A 92 -16.69 -7.04 6.17
N GLN A 93 -17.33 -8.17 5.84
CA GLN A 93 -18.05 -9.01 6.82
C GLN A 93 -17.05 -9.86 7.62
N ALA A 94 -16.31 -9.19 8.51
CA ALA A 94 -15.41 -9.81 9.47
C ALA A 94 -15.11 -8.82 10.63
N PRO A 95 -14.70 -9.33 11.81
CA PRO A 95 -14.26 -8.50 12.93
C PRO A 95 -13.07 -7.61 12.59
N VAL A 96 -12.97 -6.43 13.24
CA VAL A 96 -11.90 -5.44 12.97
C VAL A 96 -10.49 -6.05 13.09
N LYS A 97 -10.24 -6.86 14.12
CA LYS A 97 -8.94 -7.51 14.33
C LYS A 97 -8.59 -8.48 13.20
N ASP A 98 -9.60 -9.19 12.69
CA ASP A 98 -9.42 -10.13 11.59
C ASP A 98 -9.16 -9.39 10.28
N VAL A 99 -9.85 -8.27 10.04
CA VAL A 99 -9.60 -7.40 8.89
C VAL A 99 -8.22 -6.77 8.99
N ALA A 100 -7.81 -6.23 10.15
CA ALA A 100 -6.49 -5.64 10.34
C ALA A 100 -5.35 -6.64 10.09
N ARG A 101 -5.47 -7.86 10.65
CA ARG A 101 -4.54 -8.96 10.37
C ARG A 101 -4.62 -9.43 8.92
N GLY A 102 -5.82 -9.38 8.34
CA GLY A 102 -6.07 -9.62 6.94
C GLY A 102 -5.32 -8.64 6.05
N LEU A 103 -5.28 -7.34 6.37
CA LEU A 103 -4.62 -6.31 5.57
C LEU A 103 -3.08 -6.34 5.65
N THR A 104 -2.50 -6.66 6.81
CA THR A 104 -1.05 -6.93 6.90
C THR A 104 -0.65 -8.26 6.26
N THR A 105 -1.66 -9.13 6.22
CA THR A 105 -1.89 -10.38 5.53
C THR A 105 -2.00 -10.30 4.02
N TRP A 106 -3.21 -10.62 3.54
CA TRP A 106 -3.84 -10.66 2.20
C TRP A 106 -2.95 -10.70 0.96
N SER A 107 -2.93 -11.74 0.09
CA SER A 107 -2.17 -11.78 -1.19
C SER A 107 -2.95 -11.65 -2.50
N GLY A 108 -2.37 -10.93 -3.46
CA GLY A 108 -2.89 -10.55 -4.77
C GLY A 108 -2.36 -11.44 -5.86
N VAL A 109 -1.38 -12.29 -5.54
CA VAL A 109 -0.83 -13.33 -6.42
C VAL A 109 -1.93 -14.31 -6.87
N ARG A 110 -2.98 -14.49 -6.06
CA ARG A 110 -4.13 -15.34 -6.40
C ARG A 110 -5.10 -14.71 -7.41
N HIS A 111 -5.01 -13.38 -7.60
CA HIS A 111 -5.86 -12.60 -8.49
C HIS A 111 -5.03 -12.23 -9.72
N GLY A 112 -5.06 -13.09 -10.75
CA GLY A 112 -4.18 -12.97 -11.93
C GLY A 112 -4.34 -11.64 -12.70
N ASP A 113 -5.48 -10.99 -12.56
CA ASP A 113 -5.85 -9.66 -13.03
C ASP A 113 -5.13 -8.50 -12.32
N LEU A 114 -4.62 -8.73 -11.10
CA LEU A 114 -3.69 -7.81 -10.41
C LEU A 114 -2.26 -7.96 -10.91
N LYS A 115 -1.96 -9.07 -11.61
CA LYS A 115 -0.66 -9.39 -12.22
C LYS A 115 0.53 -9.33 -11.25
N VAL A 116 0.29 -9.72 -9.99
CA VAL A 116 1.34 -9.94 -8.99
C VAL A 116 1.90 -11.34 -9.21
N PHE A 117 3.20 -11.45 -9.51
CA PHE A 117 3.84 -12.75 -9.75
C PHE A 117 4.57 -13.27 -8.52
N VAL A 118 5.15 -12.37 -7.74
CA VAL A 118 5.84 -12.70 -6.50
C VAL A 118 5.38 -11.74 -5.42
N HIS A 119 5.16 -12.29 -4.24
CA HIS A 119 5.07 -11.53 -3.00
C HIS A 119 5.76 -12.34 -1.91
N GLU A 120 6.78 -11.78 -1.26
CA GLU A 120 7.67 -12.54 -0.37
C GLU A 120 8.16 -11.78 0.85
N ASN A 121 8.27 -12.49 1.98
CA ASN A 121 8.67 -11.86 3.25
C ASN A 121 10.13 -11.45 3.16
N VAL A 122 10.42 -10.19 3.52
CA VAL A 122 11.81 -9.76 3.65
C VAL A 122 12.36 -10.38 4.93
N THR A 123 13.19 -11.40 4.77
CA THR A 123 13.94 -12.03 5.86
C THR A 123 15.25 -11.27 6.09
N LYS A 124 15.88 -11.48 7.26
CA LYS A 124 17.19 -10.87 7.58
C LYS A 124 18.30 -11.24 6.57
N ALA A 125 18.13 -12.33 5.81
CA ALA A 125 19.08 -12.80 4.82
C ALA A 125 18.88 -12.20 3.42
N GLY A 126 17.95 -11.25 3.23
CA GLY A 126 17.73 -10.59 1.93
C GLY A 126 17.13 -11.54 0.89
N GLY A 127 15.93 -12.06 1.18
CA GLY A 127 15.20 -13.09 0.40
C GLY A 127 14.71 -12.70 -1.01
N PHE A 128 15.53 -12.00 -1.79
CA PHE A 128 15.23 -11.55 -3.15
C PHE A 128 15.62 -12.56 -4.24
N ASN A 129 16.27 -13.67 -3.88
CA ASN A 129 16.67 -14.73 -4.82
C ASN A 129 15.49 -15.32 -5.58
N LYS A 130 14.27 -15.26 -5.03
CA LYS A 130 13.06 -15.72 -5.75
C LYS A 130 12.80 -14.91 -7.02
N LEU A 131 13.34 -13.71 -7.17
CA LEU A 131 13.21 -12.90 -8.38
C LEU A 131 13.74 -13.66 -9.61
N SER A 132 14.85 -14.39 -9.47
CA SER A 132 15.42 -15.18 -10.58
C SER A 132 14.59 -16.41 -10.95
N THR A 133 13.65 -16.82 -10.09
CA THR A 133 12.73 -17.94 -10.37
C THR A 133 11.54 -17.52 -11.23
N VAL A 134 11.30 -16.22 -11.42
CA VAL A 134 10.24 -15.74 -12.29
C VAL A 134 10.66 -15.90 -13.74
N ASN A 135 9.92 -16.72 -14.50
CA ASN A 135 10.20 -16.96 -15.92
C ASN A 135 9.00 -16.62 -16.80
N ASN A 136 8.73 -15.33 -16.98
CA ASN A 136 7.66 -14.83 -17.85
C ASN A 136 8.13 -13.66 -18.73
N GLY A 137 7.26 -13.18 -19.62
CA GLY A 137 7.56 -12.06 -20.52
C GLY A 137 7.94 -10.79 -19.78
N SER A 138 7.23 -10.50 -18.68
CA SER A 138 7.45 -9.32 -17.83
C SER A 138 8.86 -9.31 -17.22
N TYR A 139 9.33 -10.44 -16.70
CA TYR A 139 10.68 -10.56 -16.16
C TYR A 139 11.75 -10.38 -17.23
N ARG A 140 11.58 -10.97 -18.41
CA ARG A 140 12.53 -10.76 -19.51
C ARG A 140 12.58 -9.30 -19.97
N ASN A 141 11.42 -8.64 -20.05
CA ASN A 141 11.33 -7.23 -20.40
C ASN A 141 11.92 -6.33 -19.32
N PHE A 142 11.75 -6.68 -18.05
CA PHE A 142 12.38 -6.00 -16.92
C PHE A 142 13.92 -6.06 -16.98
N LEU A 143 14.49 -7.25 -17.20
CA LEU A 143 15.94 -7.40 -17.37
C LEU A 143 16.46 -6.67 -18.62
N LYS A 144 15.71 -6.75 -19.73
CA LYS A 144 16.04 -6.06 -20.98
C LYS A 144 16.04 -4.54 -20.79
N ALA A 145 15.00 -3.97 -20.19
CA ALA A 145 14.91 -2.55 -19.89
C ALA A 145 16.12 -2.12 -19.05
N THR A 146 16.35 -2.83 -17.94
CA THR A 146 17.50 -2.60 -17.05
C THR A 146 18.85 -2.59 -17.79
N GLY A 147 19.08 -3.55 -18.71
CA GLY A 147 20.33 -3.66 -19.45
C GLY A 147 20.50 -2.69 -20.62
N GLN A 148 19.39 -2.19 -21.20
CA GLN A 148 19.43 -1.27 -22.35
C GLN A 148 19.44 0.21 -21.95
N GLY A 149 19.07 0.51 -20.71
CA GLY A 149 19.07 1.86 -20.16
C GLY A 149 18.27 1.90 -18.86
N ILE A 150 18.79 2.61 -17.85
CA ILE A 150 18.07 2.79 -16.58
C ILE A 150 16.90 3.78 -16.67
N ASP A 151 16.56 4.23 -17.88
CA ASP A 151 15.48 5.16 -18.13
C ASP A 151 14.16 4.49 -17.73
N GLY A 152 13.50 5.07 -16.72
CA GLY A 152 12.29 4.51 -16.13
C GLY A 152 12.54 3.60 -14.93
N VAL A 153 13.79 3.25 -14.60
CA VAL A 153 14.14 2.54 -13.37
C VAL A 153 14.64 3.52 -12.32
N HIS A 154 13.94 3.59 -11.19
CA HIS A 154 14.32 4.51 -10.10
C HIS A 154 15.52 3.96 -9.33
N VAL A 155 16.74 4.13 -9.85
CA VAL A 155 18.01 3.73 -9.21
C VAL A 155 18.96 4.92 -9.09
N SER A 156 19.98 4.78 -8.25
CA SER A 156 21.15 5.67 -8.25
C SER A 156 22.06 5.36 -9.44
N LYS A 157 22.92 6.32 -9.80
CA LYS A 157 23.97 6.10 -10.83
C LYS A 157 24.88 4.91 -10.52
N ALA A 158 25.22 4.66 -9.26
CA ALA A 158 26.08 3.54 -8.89
C ALA A 158 25.39 2.19 -9.13
N GLU A 159 24.15 2.04 -8.68
CA GLU A 159 23.35 0.84 -8.92
C GLU A 159 23.11 0.64 -10.42
N ALA A 160 22.88 1.71 -11.17
CA ALA A 160 22.73 1.66 -12.61
C ALA A 160 23.94 1.04 -13.33
N GLU A 161 25.16 1.40 -12.92
CA GLU A 161 26.38 0.83 -13.50
C GLU A 161 26.59 -0.64 -13.13
N GLU A 162 26.12 -1.08 -11.95
CA GLU A 162 26.11 -2.51 -11.60
C GLU A 162 25.05 -3.27 -12.42
N LEU A 163 23.84 -2.72 -12.50
CA LEU A 163 22.69 -3.30 -13.17
C LEU A 163 22.90 -3.44 -14.69
N LYS A 164 23.60 -2.50 -15.34
CA LYS A 164 23.91 -2.62 -16.78
C LYS A 164 24.82 -3.81 -17.11
N LYS A 165 25.69 -4.21 -16.19
CA LYS A 165 26.69 -5.27 -16.41
C LYS A 165 26.07 -6.67 -16.31
N ASP A 166 25.27 -6.88 -15.27
CA ASP A 166 24.56 -8.12 -15.01
C ASP A 166 23.23 -7.83 -14.32
N PRO A 167 22.16 -7.51 -15.09
CA PRO A 167 20.86 -7.20 -14.51
C PRO A 167 20.35 -8.30 -13.57
N ALA A 168 20.46 -9.57 -13.99
CA ALA A 168 19.89 -10.70 -13.26
C ALA A 168 20.61 -10.96 -11.94
N GLY A 169 21.95 -10.87 -11.92
CA GLY A 169 22.74 -11.06 -10.71
C GLY A 169 22.77 -9.84 -9.78
N ALA A 170 22.68 -8.62 -10.33
CA ALA A 170 22.77 -7.40 -9.53
C ALA A 170 21.45 -7.05 -8.80
N TRP A 171 20.29 -7.37 -9.38
CA TRP A 171 18.98 -7.01 -8.78
C TRP A 171 18.79 -7.50 -7.32
N PRO A 172 19.07 -8.77 -6.97
CA PRO A 172 18.95 -9.23 -5.58
C PRO A 172 19.82 -8.44 -4.58
N LYS A 173 21.02 -8.01 -5.02
CA LYS A 173 21.94 -7.19 -4.20
C LYS A 173 21.37 -5.79 -4.00
N VAL A 174 20.96 -5.12 -5.08
CA VAL A 174 20.34 -3.79 -5.04
C VAL A 174 19.12 -3.78 -4.11
N LEU A 175 18.26 -4.79 -4.22
CA LEU A 175 17.07 -4.91 -3.37
C LEU A 175 17.44 -5.14 -1.90
N SER A 176 18.48 -5.93 -1.63
CA SER A 176 18.98 -6.15 -0.27
C SER A 176 19.52 -4.86 0.37
N GLU A 177 20.29 -4.07 -0.39
CA GLU A 177 20.81 -2.78 0.07
C GLU A 177 19.68 -1.75 0.29
N ARG A 178 18.66 -1.74 -0.57
CA ARG A 178 17.49 -0.89 -0.42
C ARG A 178 16.58 -1.31 0.74
N ALA A 179 16.50 -2.60 1.02
CA ALA A 179 15.80 -3.13 2.18
C ALA A 179 16.49 -2.74 3.50
N SER A 180 17.84 -2.76 3.54
CA SER A 180 18.60 -2.37 4.73
C SER A 180 18.53 -0.85 5.01
N SER A 181 18.38 -0.05 3.95
CA SER A 181 18.25 1.42 3.98
C SER A 181 16.82 1.91 3.72
N PHE A 182 15.81 1.14 4.17
CA PHE A 182 14.41 1.36 3.84
C PHE A 182 13.92 2.80 4.01
N GLY A 183 13.40 3.36 2.91
CA GLY A 183 12.89 4.72 2.81
C GLY A 183 13.95 5.82 2.67
N SER A 184 15.22 5.54 2.99
CA SER A 184 16.32 6.51 2.89
C SER A 184 17.16 6.41 1.61
N ALA A 185 17.05 5.31 0.87
CA ALA A 185 17.73 5.17 -0.41
C ALA A 185 17.30 6.26 -1.41
N THR A 186 18.30 6.76 -2.14
CA THR A 186 18.15 7.88 -3.07
C THR A 186 17.85 7.39 -4.48
N TYR A 187 17.11 8.21 -5.20
CA TYR A 187 16.82 8.11 -6.61
C TYR A 187 17.41 9.31 -7.31
N ASP A 188 18.21 9.10 -8.36
CA ASP A 188 18.67 10.20 -9.18
C ASP A 188 17.56 10.59 -10.17
N THR A 189 17.17 11.87 -10.17
CA THR A 189 16.21 12.43 -11.11
C THR A 189 16.80 13.64 -11.82
N PRO A 190 16.25 14.07 -12.98
CA PRO A 190 16.69 15.29 -13.65
C PRO A 190 16.64 16.54 -12.75
N ASN A 191 15.74 16.55 -11.76
CA ASN A 191 15.52 17.66 -10.82
C ASN A 191 16.30 17.50 -9.51
N GLY A 192 17.24 16.54 -9.46
CA GLY A 192 18.05 16.24 -8.29
C GLY A 192 17.64 14.95 -7.57
N PRO A 193 18.40 14.55 -6.54
CA PRO A 193 18.13 13.34 -5.79
C PRO A 193 16.82 13.42 -5.01
N VAL A 194 16.00 12.38 -5.08
CA VAL A 194 14.79 12.24 -4.25
C VAL A 194 14.86 10.97 -3.40
N THR A 195 14.21 10.97 -2.25
CA THR A 195 14.11 9.78 -1.39
C THR A 195 12.65 9.47 -1.13
N ALA A 196 12.31 8.20 -0.98
CA ALA A 196 10.93 7.81 -0.69
C ALA A 196 10.41 8.38 0.63
N ARG A 197 11.25 8.47 1.67
CA ARG A 197 10.87 9.14 2.91
C ARG A 197 10.65 10.64 2.72
N GLY A 198 11.44 11.31 1.88
CA GLY A 198 11.23 12.72 1.54
C GLY A 198 9.89 12.98 0.87
N ASP A 199 9.54 12.15 -0.12
CA ASP A 199 8.25 12.23 -0.80
C ASP A 199 7.08 11.81 0.12
N ALA A 200 7.27 10.79 0.97
CA ALA A 200 6.28 10.38 1.96
C ALA A 200 5.96 11.50 2.97
N ARG A 201 6.99 12.26 3.41
CA ARG A 201 6.79 13.48 4.22
C ARG A 201 6.03 14.55 3.46
N SER A 202 6.31 14.72 2.17
CA SER A 202 5.60 15.69 1.32
C SER A 202 4.11 15.32 1.16
N ILE A 203 3.79 14.03 1.01
CA ILE A 203 2.42 13.50 1.03
C ILE A 203 1.73 13.81 2.35
N ILE A 204 2.37 13.51 3.48
CA ILE A 204 1.80 13.75 4.82
C ILE A 204 1.58 15.25 5.03
N GLY A 205 2.55 16.10 4.69
CA GLY A 205 2.44 17.55 4.80
C GLY A 205 1.33 18.15 3.94
N ALA A 206 1.08 17.59 2.75
CA ALA A 206 -0.01 18.01 1.88
C ALA A 206 -1.40 17.56 2.37
N ASN A 207 -1.47 16.61 3.32
CA ASN A 207 -2.71 16.04 3.83
C ASN A 207 -2.73 16.13 5.36
N ALA A 208 -2.94 17.34 5.89
CA ALA A 208 -2.87 17.62 7.34
C ALA A 208 -3.73 16.70 8.21
N PHE A 209 -4.85 16.19 7.67
CA PHE A 209 -5.69 15.24 8.38
C PHE A 209 -4.98 13.91 8.70
N LEU A 210 -3.99 13.49 7.88
CA LEU A 210 -3.24 12.25 8.14
C LEU A 210 -2.47 12.33 9.46
N ALA A 211 -1.84 13.47 9.73
CA ALA A 211 -1.12 13.69 10.99
C ALA A 211 -2.06 13.70 12.20
N LYS A 212 -3.29 14.21 12.02
CA LYS A 212 -4.33 14.23 13.06
C LYS A 212 -4.93 12.85 13.31
N GLN A 213 -5.28 12.12 12.24
CA GLN A 213 -6.00 10.85 12.32
C GLN A 213 -5.05 9.68 12.63
N PHE A 214 -3.82 9.69 12.09
CA PHE A 214 -2.87 8.57 12.17
C PHE A 214 -1.54 8.96 12.83
N PRO A 215 -1.53 9.59 14.02
CA PRO A 215 -0.31 10.20 14.58
C PRO A 215 0.82 9.18 14.78
N SER A 216 0.49 7.98 15.29
CA SER A 216 1.47 6.91 15.52
C SER A 216 2.09 6.40 14.21
N LEU A 217 1.27 6.18 13.18
CA LEU A 217 1.73 5.69 11.88
C LEU A 217 2.49 6.77 11.10
N VAL A 218 2.05 8.03 11.18
CA VAL A 218 2.75 9.18 10.58
C VAL A 218 4.13 9.40 11.21
N SER A 219 4.26 9.24 12.54
CA SER A 219 5.57 9.37 13.21
C SER A 219 6.58 8.33 12.72
N LEU A 220 6.12 7.11 12.44
CA LEU A 220 6.97 6.06 11.85
C LEU A 220 7.54 6.46 10.49
N VAL A 221 6.70 7.01 9.61
CA VAL A 221 7.12 7.44 8.26
C VAL A 221 8.03 8.67 8.34
N SER A 222 7.67 9.63 9.18
CA SER A 222 8.30 10.95 9.23
C SER A 222 9.67 10.93 9.90
N GLY A 223 9.93 10.05 10.86
CA GLY A 223 11.23 9.99 11.55
C GLY A 223 11.53 8.66 12.24
N GLY A 224 10.57 7.75 12.34
CA GLY A 224 10.78 6.45 12.95
C GLY A 224 11.63 5.50 12.13
N LYS A 225 12.17 4.49 12.82
CA LYS A 225 12.87 3.37 12.19
C LYS A 225 11.84 2.39 11.64
N ALA A 226 11.61 2.44 10.34
CA ALA A 226 10.85 1.43 9.61
C ALA A 226 11.80 0.38 9.02
N SER A 227 11.34 -0.87 8.99
CA SER A 227 12.01 -1.98 8.30
C SER A 227 11.00 -2.62 7.36
N PRO A 228 11.44 -3.07 6.19
CA PRO A 228 10.55 -3.70 5.24
C PRO A 228 10.00 -4.99 5.83
N SER A 229 8.72 -5.27 5.60
CA SER A 229 8.15 -6.59 5.87
C SER A 229 8.11 -7.42 4.61
N TYR A 230 7.93 -6.82 3.42
CA TYR A 230 7.70 -7.55 2.17
C TYR A 230 8.36 -6.92 0.94
N TRP A 231 8.37 -7.70 -0.14
CA TRP A 231 8.68 -7.26 -1.48
C TRP A 231 7.80 -8.00 -2.49
N GLU A 232 7.56 -7.38 -3.64
CA GLU A 232 6.77 -7.96 -4.72
C GLU A 232 7.48 -7.83 -6.06
N PHE A 233 7.15 -8.75 -6.98
CA PHE A 233 7.41 -8.60 -8.41
C PHE A 233 6.11 -8.74 -9.18
N PHE A 234 5.86 -7.81 -10.09
CA PHE A 234 4.58 -7.69 -10.78
C PHE A 234 4.70 -7.12 -12.19
N ASP A 235 3.65 -7.26 -12.98
CA ASP A 235 3.58 -6.72 -14.34
C ASP A 235 3.13 -5.26 -14.37
N VAL A 236 3.88 -4.47 -15.13
CA VAL A 236 3.55 -3.12 -15.58
C VAL A 236 3.56 -3.10 -17.10
N GLN A 237 2.39 -3.33 -17.69
CA GLN A 237 2.20 -3.35 -19.16
C GLN A 237 3.17 -4.29 -19.91
N GLY A 238 3.32 -5.50 -19.41
CA GLY A 238 4.26 -6.45 -20.01
C GLY A 238 5.72 -6.21 -19.60
N THR A 239 6.03 -5.20 -18.77
CA THR A 239 7.35 -5.00 -18.17
C THR A 239 7.29 -5.24 -16.68
N GLY A 240 8.17 -6.07 -16.15
CA GLY A 240 8.20 -6.34 -14.72
C GLY A 240 8.60 -5.12 -13.89
N ALA A 241 8.05 -5.00 -12.69
CA ALA A 241 8.51 -4.10 -11.66
C ALA A 241 8.65 -4.83 -10.32
N VAL A 242 9.61 -4.42 -9.52
CA VAL A 242 9.78 -4.85 -8.13
C VAL A 242 9.32 -3.74 -7.20
N ASN A 243 8.81 -4.04 -6.00
CA ASN A 243 8.67 -3.07 -4.89
C ASN A 243 9.20 -3.63 -3.56
N ILE A 244 9.36 -2.76 -2.57
CA ILE A 244 9.62 -3.13 -1.17
C ILE A 244 8.65 -2.36 -0.27
N GLY A 245 8.00 -3.06 0.64
CA GLY A 245 6.98 -2.45 1.51
C GLY A 245 7.07 -2.87 2.97
N THR A 246 6.37 -2.11 3.82
CA THR A 246 6.17 -2.41 5.23
C THR A 246 4.73 -2.15 5.64
N THR A 247 4.16 -3.09 6.40
CA THR A 247 2.82 -2.95 6.97
C THR A 247 2.90 -2.77 8.48
N LYS A 248 2.14 -1.83 9.03
CA LYS A 248 2.10 -1.54 10.48
C LYS A 248 0.69 -1.28 10.94
N THR A 249 0.39 -1.76 12.15
CA THR A 249 -0.93 -1.59 12.77
C THR A 249 -0.82 -0.71 13.99
N ALA A 250 -1.85 0.10 14.24
CA ALA A 250 -2.05 0.78 15.50
C ALA A 250 -3.46 0.48 16.02
N THR A 251 -3.62 0.40 17.33
CA THR A 251 -4.92 0.23 17.98
C THR A 251 -5.49 1.61 18.28
N GLY A 252 -6.75 1.85 17.94
CA GLY A 252 -7.48 3.06 18.32
C GLY A 252 -8.41 2.82 19.50
N ALA A 253 -9.20 3.83 19.85
CA ALA A 253 -10.27 3.70 20.83
C ALA A 253 -11.42 2.81 20.33
N ASP A 254 -12.27 2.33 21.23
CA ASP A 254 -13.55 1.67 20.91
C ASP A 254 -13.45 0.49 19.93
N GLY A 255 -12.34 -0.26 20.00
CA GLY A 255 -12.11 -1.42 19.14
C GLY A 255 -11.74 -1.08 17.70
N THR A 256 -11.53 0.20 17.38
CA THR A 256 -11.00 0.62 16.08
C THR A 256 -9.54 0.23 15.92
N MET A 257 -9.13 0.06 14.66
CA MET A 257 -7.73 -0.20 14.32
C MET A 257 -7.33 0.62 13.11
N GLN A 258 -6.04 0.90 13.01
CA GLN A 258 -5.44 1.57 11.88
C GLN A 258 -4.37 0.69 11.28
N VAL A 259 -4.23 0.75 9.95
CA VAL A 259 -3.16 0.06 9.23
C VAL A 259 -2.47 1.05 8.31
N LEU A 260 -1.14 1.04 8.29
CA LEU A 260 -0.32 1.67 7.27
C LEU A 260 0.30 0.57 6.43
N ASP A 261 0.18 0.69 5.12
CA ASP A 261 1.07 0.03 4.17
C ASP A 261 1.92 1.10 3.49
N TRP A 262 3.22 1.10 3.79
CA TRP A 262 4.18 2.00 3.19
C TRP A 262 5.06 1.24 2.21
N GLN A 263 4.89 1.54 0.94
CA GLN A 263 5.63 0.98 -0.16
C GLN A 263 6.58 2.02 -0.74
N TYR A 264 7.70 1.49 -1.21
CA TYR A 264 8.73 2.24 -1.88
C TYR A 264 9.32 1.34 -2.96
N TYR A 265 9.94 1.97 -3.96
CA TYR A 265 10.75 1.27 -4.93
C TYR A 265 10.00 0.43 -5.93
N ALA A 266 8.92 0.93 -6.54
CA ALA A 266 8.53 0.38 -7.83
C ALA A 266 9.66 0.68 -8.82
N SER A 267 10.36 -0.32 -9.34
CA SER A 267 11.40 -0.14 -10.36
C SER A 267 10.90 0.47 -11.69
N GLY A 268 9.68 1.04 -11.73
CA GLY A 268 9.21 1.95 -12.77
C GLY A 268 7.75 2.38 -12.57
N GLY A 269 7.48 3.37 -11.70
CA GLY A 269 6.11 3.89 -11.64
C GLY A 269 5.76 4.85 -10.50
N PHE A 270 6.42 4.74 -9.35
CA PHE A 270 6.23 5.66 -8.24
C PHE A 270 7.45 5.67 -7.31
N TYR A 271 7.71 6.81 -6.68
CA TYR A 271 8.76 6.93 -5.67
C TYR A 271 8.33 6.35 -4.32
N THR A 272 7.07 6.58 -3.95
CA THR A 272 6.48 5.98 -2.74
C THR A 272 4.96 5.94 -2.84
N ASN A 273 4.37 4.93 -2.18
CA ASN A 273 2.93 4.82 -1.96
C ASN A 273 2.68 4.63 -0.46
N LEU A 274 1.77 5.43 0.09
CA LEU A 274 1.26 5.30 1.45
C LEU A 274 -0.21 4.92 1.36
N VAL A 275 -0.57 3.77 1.91
CA VAL A 275 -1.97 3.36 2.05
C VAL A 275 -2.32 3.35 3.53
N PHE A 276 -3.20 4.26 3.92
CA PHE A 276 -3.74 4.31 5.28
C PHE A 276 -5.11 3.66 5.31
N TYR A 277 -5.34 2.83 6.32
CA TYR A 277 -6.63 2.22 6.61
C TYR A 277 -7.07 2.67 7.99
N GLN A 278 -8.34 3.07 8.09
CA GLN A 278 -9.05 3.22 9.35
C GLN A 278 -10.19 2.20 9.36
N LEU A 279 -10.25 1.43 10.44
CA LEU A 279 -11.14 0.29 10.59
C LEU A 279 -12.04 0.53 11.80
N TRP A 280 -13.35 0.47 11.58
CA TRP A 280 -14.34 0.62 12.65
C TRP A 280 -15.20 -0.63 12.77
N PRO A 281 -15.50 -1.07 14.01
CA PRO A 281 -16.49 -2.10 14.22
C PRO A 281 -17.87 -1.55 13.88
N VAL A 282 -18.63 -2.28 13.07
CA VAL A 282 -20.03 -1.97 12.71
C VAL A 282 -20.86 -3.24 12.71
N GLN A 283 -22.19 -3.10 12.63
CA GLN A 283 -23.08 -4.23 12.40
C GLN A 283 -23.84 -4.06 11.09
N ILE A 284 -23.82 -5.08 10.24
CA ILE A 284 -24.61 -5.14 9.01
C ILE A 284 -25.52 -6.35 9.07
N GLY A 285 -26.84 -6.12 9.03
CA GLY A 285 -27.82 -7.20 9.12
C GLY A 285 -27.68 -8.05 10.39
N GLY A 286 -27.35 -7.42 11.53
CA GLY A 286 -27.15 -8.09 12.82
C GLY A 286 -25.85 -8.91 12.92
N LYS A 287 -24.97 -8.86 11.92
CA LYS A 287 -23.67 -9.53 11.93
C LYS A 287 -22.54 -8.54 12.14
N GLU A 288 -21.52 -8.97 12.86
CA GLU A 288 -20.29 -8.19 13.01
C GLU A 288 -19.64 -7.94 11.64
N ALA A 289 -19.28 -6.69 11.39
CA ALA A 289 -18.61 -6.25 10.18
C ALA A 289 -17.60 -5.15 10.52
N THR A 290 -16.76 -4.83 9.55
CA THR A 290 -15.80 -3.74 9.64
C THR A 290 -16.10 -2.72 8.55
N LEU A 291 -16.36 -1.48 8.93
CA LEU A 291 -16.29 -0.35 8.00
C LEU A 291 -14.82 -0.03 7.78
N VAL A 292 -14.43 0.07 6.52
CA VAL A 292 -13.06 0.36 6.09
C VAL A 292 -13.07 1.69 5.35
N TRP A 293 -12.30 2.65 5.86
CA TRP A 293 -11.79 3.75 5.04
C TRP A 293 -10.37 3.40 4.62
N ARG A 294 -10.06 3.62 3.34
CA ARG A 294 -8.74 3.43 2.76
C ARG A 294 -8.36 4.68 1.98
N GLY A 295 -7.24 5.30 2.33
CA GLY A 295 -6.64 6.39 1.57
C GLY A 295 -5.33 5.95 0.93
N ASP A 296 -5.28 5.99 -0.39
CA ASP A 296 -4.09 5.70 -1.19
C ASP A 296 -3.44 7.02 -1.61
N PHE A 297 -2.16 7.19 -1.30
CA PHE A 297 -1.40 8.41 -1.54
C PHE A 297 -0.06 8.09 -2.20
N LEU A 298 0.14 8.57 -3.42
CA LEU A 298 1.32 8.27 -4.22
C LEU A 298 2.11 9.52 -4.53
N SER A 299 3.43 9.33 -4.62
CA SER A 299 4.33 10.23 -5.33
C SER A 299 4.82 9.54 -6.59
N VAL A 300 4.54 10.12 -7.75
CA VAL A 300 4.94 9.59 -9.06
C VAL A 300 6.03 10.46 -9.69
N PRO A 301 6.82 9.97 -10.64
CA PRO A 301 7.78 10.79 -11.39
C PRO A 301 7.13 12.02 -12.03
N GLU A 302 7.90 13.09 -12.23
CA GLU A 302 7.39 14.22 -13.01
C GLU A 302 7.20 13.80 -14.46
N SER A 303 5.94 13.66 -14.83
CA SER A 303 5.50 13.41 -16.20
C SER A 303 4.37 14.36 -16.55
N PRO A 304 3.98 14.48 -17.83
CA PRO A 304 2.76 15.18 -18.22
C PRO A 304 1.51 14.71 -17.43
N GLU A 305 1.49 13.46 -16.97
CA GLU A 305 0.40 12.91 -16.14
C GLU A 305 0.42 13.35 -14.69
N SER A 306 1.54 13.85 -14.19
CA SER A 306 1.58 14.48 -12.88
C SER A 306 0.99 15.91 -12.88
N LYS A 307 0.57 16.44 -14.05
CA LYS A 307 0.16 17.85 -14.20
C LYS A 307 -1.21 18.00 -14.86
N GLY A 308 -1.93 19.06 -14.49
CA GLY A 308 -3.17 19.49 -15.15
C GLY A 308 -4.19 18.36 -15.39
N MET A 309 -4.64 18.23 -16.64
CA MET A 309 -5.60 17.20 -17.07
C MET A 309 -5.03 15.78 -16.98
N GLY A 310 -3.72 15.60 -17.17
CA GLY A 310 -3.07 14.30 -17.04
C GLY A 310 -3.26 13.72 -15.64
N ARG A 311 -3.17 14.57 -14.62
CA ARG A 311 -3.37 14.21 -13.20
C ARG A 311 -4.80 13.77 -12.89
N LEU A 312 -5.78 14.31 -13.61
CA LEU A 312 -7.19 13.92 -13.47
C LEU A 312 -7.45 12.54 -14.09
N GLY A 313 -6.93 12.28 -15.29
CA GLY A 313 -7.05 10.97 -15.95
C GLY A 313 -6.36 9.86 -15.14
N ALA A 314 -5.15 10.14 -14.68
CA ALA A 314 -4.39 9.39 -13.70
C ALA A 314 -5.23 8.99 -12.46
N THR A 315 -5.85 9.99 -11.81
CA THR A 315 -6.69 9.78 -10.63
C THR A 315 -7.88 8.88 -10.93
N ALA A 316 -8.53 9.04 -12.10
CA ALA A 316 -9.65 8.22 -12.49
C ALA A 316 -9.27 6.74 -12.70
N ILE A 317 -8.11 6.47 -13.31
CA ILE A 317 -7.58 5.10 -13.44
C ILE A 317 -7.30 4.51 -12.06
N MET A 318 -6.62 5.28 -11.21
CA MET A 318 -6.34 4.88 -9.84
C MET A 318 -7.61 4.52 -9.05
N GLN A 319 -8.71 5.27 -9.23
CA GLN A 319 -9.99 4.94 -8.61
C GLN A 319 -10.54 3.58 -9.04
N GLN A 320 -10.42 3.23 -10.33
CA GLN A 320 -10.89 1.93 -10.82
C GLN A 320 -10.07 0.79 -10.22
N GLU A 321 -8.76 0.97 -10.11
CA GLU A 321 -7.87 -0.04 -9.52
C GLU A 321 -8.06 -0.17 -8.01
N VAL A 322 -8.18 0.95 -7.27
CA VAL A 322 -8.53 0.91 -5.84
C VAL A 322 -9.84 0.16 -5.64
N LYS A 323 -10.84 0.44 -6.48
CA LYS A 323 -12.14 -0.22 -6.40
C LYS A 323 -12.02 -1.73 -6.61
N LYS A 324 -11.22 -2.14 -7.59
CA LYS A 324 -10.97 -3.55 -7.90
C LYS A 324 -10.28 -4.25 -6.72
N VAL A 325 -9.21 -3.67 -6.18
CA VAL A 325 -8.49 -4.29 -5.05
C VAL A 325 -9.37 -4.35 -3.80
N ALA A 326 -10.14 -3.30 -3.51
CA ALA A 326 -11.12 -3.32 -2.42
C ALA A 326 -12.14 -4.45 -2.59
N GLY A 327 -12.58 -4.73 -3.83
CA GLY A 327 -13.43 -5.88 -4.14
C GLY A 327 -12.78 -7.22 -3.77
N TYR A 328 -11.52 -7.46 -4.16
CA TYR A 328 -10.80 -8.67 -3.77
C TYR A 328 -10.56 -8.76 -2.26
N LEU A 329 -10.27 -7.64 -1.60
CA LEU A 329 -10.16 -7.59 -0.15
C LEU A 329 -11.47 -8.00 0.53
N GLN A 330 -12.62 -7.51 0.05
CA GLN A 330 -13.93 -7.92 0.54
C GLN A 330 -14.20 -9.40 0.31
N GLN A 331 -13.81 -9.93 -0.84
CA GLN A 331 -13.98 -11.34 -1.18
C GLN A 331 -13.13 -12.25 -0.28
N ASP A 332 -11.87 -11.90 -0.07
CA ASP A 332 -10.90 -12.78 0.58
C ASP A 332 -10.93 -12.68 2.12
N LEU A 333 -11.31 -11.52 2.66
CA LEU A 333 -11.31 -11.28 4.11
C LEU A 333 -12.67 -11.46 4.75
N LYS A 334 -13.72 -11.70 3.95
CA LYS A 334 -15.05 -12.08 4.46
C LYS A 334 -14.97 -13.42 5.19
N LYS A 335 -15.67 -13.52 6.31
CA LYS A 335 -15.84 -14.75 7.08
C LYS A 335 -17.30 -15.18 7.14
#